data_AF-A0A2T2VH68-F1
#
_entry.id   AF-A0A2T2VH68-F1
#
_cell.length_a   1.000
_cell.length_b   1.000
_cell.length_c   1.000
_cell.angle_alpha   90.00
_cell.angle_beta   90.00
_cell.angle_gamma   90.00
#
_symmetry.space_group_name_H-M   'P 1'
#
loop_
_entity.id
_entity.type
_entity.pdbx_description
1 polymer ?
#
loop_
_entity_poly.entity_id
_entity_poly.type
_entity_poly.pdbx_seq_one_letter_code
_entity_poly.pdbx_strand_id
1 'polypeptide(L)' 'KENGKLILSYRWEAEVVNFRMPVRIRTAENDWQWLQPTSEWQSTTLGEYDKDAFQVDTTHMYIATDEM' A
#
# COMPACT_ATOMS: atom_id res chain seq x y z
N LYS A 1 -3.47 22.82 4.27
CA LYS A 1 -3.05 21.47 3.86
C LYS A 1 -1.84 21.14 4.70
N GLU A 2 -1.94 20.18 5.60
CA GLU A 2 -0.83 19.79 6.46
C GLU A 2 0.09 18.90 5.62
N ASN A 3 1.29 19.37 5.31
CA ASN A 3 2.31 18.63 4.54
C ASN A 3 2.93 17.53 5.43
N GLY A 4 2.10 16.59 5.88
CA GLY A 4 2.49 15.45 6.68
C GLY A 4 3.09 14.37 5.79
N LYS A 5 4.37 14.04 6.03
CA LYS A 5 5.01 12.87 5.45
C LYS A 5 4.32 11.61 5.99
N LEU A 6 3.51 10.92 5.19
CA LEU A 6 2.90 9.66 5.61
C LEU A 6 3.87 8.50 5.41
N ILE A 7 3.95 7.66 6.43
CA ILE A 7 4.66 6.39 6.37
C ILE A 7 3.61 5.29 6.22
N LEU A 8 3.62 4.61 5.09
CA LEU A 8 2.81 3.40 4.87
C LEU A 8 3.62 2.20 5.33
N SER A 9 3.13 1.50 6.35
CA SER A 9 3.69 0.23 6.83
C SER A 9 2.83 -0.93 6.36
N TYR A 10 3.45 -1.97 5.81
CA TYR A 10 2.75 -3.09 5.19
C TYR A 10 3.54 -4.40 5.32
N ARG A 11 2.79 -5.51 5.36
CA ARG A 11 3.30 -6.90 5.26
C ARG A 11 2.18 -7.82 4.77
N TRP A 12 2.54 -9.01 4.31
CA TRP A 12 1.59 -10.13 4.21
C TRP A 12 1.56 -10.93 5.50
N GLU A 13 0.37 -11.17 6.01
CA GLU A 13 0.16 -12.21 7.02
C GLU A 13 -0.21 -13.51 6.29
N ALA A 14 0.78 -14.38 6.09
CA ALA A 14 0.63 -15.61 5.33
C ALA A 14 1.49 -16.73 5.93
N GLU A 15 0.94 -17.96 5.94
CA GLU A 15 1.63 -19.16 6.41
C GLU A 15 2.60 -19.75 5.36
N VAL A 16 2.47 -19.33 4.10
CA VAL A 16 3.30 -19.80 3.00
C VAL A 16 4.70 -19.19 3.11
N VAL A 17 5.70 -20.05 3.21
CA VAL A 17 7.12 -19.64 3.25
C VAL A 17 7.47 -18.87 1.98
N ASN A 18 8.17 -17.73 2.14
CA ASN A 18 8.57 -16.85 1.03
C ASN A 18 7.41 -16.35 0.17
N PHE A 19 6.21 -16.19 0.75
CA PHE A 19 5.07 -15.61 0.04
C PHE A 19 5.40 -14.22 -0.48
N ARG A 20 5.21 -14.03 -1.79
CA ARG A 20 5.43 -12.76 -2.50
C ARG A 20 4.27 -12.53 -3.44
N MET A 21 3.46 -11.54 -3.13
CA MET A 21 2.36 -11.10 -4.00
C MET A 21 2.45 -9.58 -4.16
N PRO A 22 2.67 -9.07 -5.38
CA PRO A 22 2.65 -7.65 -5.67
C PRO A 22 1.33 -7.00 -5.27
N VAL A 23 1.40 -5.79 -4.73
CA VAL A 23 0.23 -4.93 -4.48
C VAL A 23 0.38 -3.66 -5.30
N ARG A 24 -0.70 -3.22 -5.95
CA ARG A 24 -0.70 -1.98 -6.72
C ARG A 24 -1.49 -0.94 -5.95
N ILE A 25 -0.87 0.20 -5.73
CA ILE A 25 -1.48 1.33 -5.01
C ILE A 25 -1.38 2.60 -5.84
N ARG A 26 -2.23 3.58 -5.55
CA ARG A 26 -2.06 4.95 -6.01
C ARG A 26 -2.14 5.92 -4.84
N THR A 27 -1.37 6.99 -4.92
CA THR A 27 -1.29 8.06 -3.92
C THR A 27 -1.68 9.43 -4.46
N ALA A 28 -1.87 9.52 -5.77
CA ALA A 28 -2.40 10.67 -6.48
C ALA A 28 -3.22 10.16 -7.68
N GLU A 29 -4.01 11.05 -8.27
CA GLU A 29 -4.79 10.73 -9.46
C GLU A 29 -3.87 10.24 -10.60
N ASN A 30 -4.10 9.01 -11.07
CA ASN A 30 -3.32 8.32 -12.11
C ASN A 30 -1.86 7.95 -11.79
N ASP A 31 -1.40 8.09 -10.54
CA ASP A 31 -0.06 7.67 -10.13
C ASP A 31 -0.07 6.28 -9.47
N TRP A 32 -0.11 5.25 -10.31
CA TRP A 32 -0.08 3.86 -9.85
C TRP A 32 1.35 3.35 -9.67
N GLN A 33 1.64 2.78 -8.51
CA GLN A 33 2.93 2.18 -8.17
C GLN A 33 2.75 0.76 -7.62
N TRP A 34 3.78 -0.06 -7.78
CA TRP A 34 3.82 -1.42 -7.27
C TRP A 34 4.59 -1.49 -5.97
N LEU A 35 3.99 -2.09 -4.96
CA LEU A 35 4.64 -2.56 -3.75
C LEU A 35 4.92 -4.06 -3.89
N GLN A 36 5.98 -4.53 -3.25
CA GLN A 36 6.33 -5.94 -3.14
C GLN A 36 6.37 -6.34 -1.66
N PRO A 37 5.20 -6.49 -1.01
CA PRO A 37 5.16 -6.94 0.37
C PRO A 37 5.71 -8.36 0.51
N THR A 38 6.30 -8.60 1.67
CA THR A 38 6.77 -9.89 2.15
C THR A 38 6.09 -10.19 3.48
N SER A 39 6.42 -11.33 4.10
CA SER A 39 5.96 -11.65 5.46
C SER A 39 6.58 -10.76 6.54
N GLU A 40 7.62 -10.00 6.21
CA GLU A 40 8.27 -9.04 7.11
C GLU A 40 7.65 -7.65 6.98
N TRP A 41 7.62 -6.89 8.07
CA TRP A 41 7.17 -5.51 8.06
C TRP A 41 8.09 -4.65 7.20
N GLN A 42 7.48 -3.95 6.24
CA GLN A 42 8.13 -2.98 5.38
C GLN A 42 7.46 -1.62 5.58
N SER A 43 8.21 -0.55 5.33
CA SER A 43 7.66 0.79 5.32
C SER A 43 8.13 1.55 4.09
N THR A 44 7.26 2.41 3.56
CA THR A 44 7.61 3.38 2.53
C THR A 44 7.10 4.75 2.93
N THR A 45 7.84 5.79 2.55
CA THR A 45 7.34 7.15 2.63
C THR A 45 6.52 7.43 1.38
N LEU A 46 5.25 7.74 1.59
CA LEU A 46 4.44 8.37 0.56
C LEU A 46 4.70 9.88 0.68
N GLY A 47 5.06 10.54 -0.43
CA GLY A 47 5.47 11.94 -0.45
C GLY A 47 4.32 12.91 -0.12
N GLU A 48 4.23 14.03 -0.81
CA GLU A 48 2.99 14.80 -0.78
C GLU A 48 1.88 13.93 -1.38
N TYR A 49 0.94 13.49 -0.54
CA TYR A 49 -0.16 12.64 -0.95
C TYR A 49 -1.46 13.20 -0.40
N ASP A 50 -2.53 12.98 -1.15
CA ASP A 50 -3.87 13.20 -0.64
C ASP A 50 -4.34 11.89 -0.01
N LYS A 51 -4.63 11.90 1.29
CA LYS A 51 -5.12 10.71 1.99
C LYS A 51 -6.40 10.15 1.35
N ASP A 52 -7.23 11.03 0.79
CA ASP A 52 -8.49 10.66 0.14
C ASP A 52 -8.23 10.08 -1.27
N ALA A 53 -7.01 10.25 -1.80
CA ALA A 53 -6.57 9.66 -3.07
C ALA A 53 -5.83 8.32 -2.89
N PHE A 54 -5.51 7.91 -1.64
CA PHE A 54 -4.89 6.60 -1.41
C PHE A 54 -5.87 5.50 -1.79
N GLN A 55 -5.48 4.65 -2.75
CA GLN A 55 -6.29 3.51 -3.14
C GLN A 55 -5.41 2.30 -3.47
N VAL A 56 -5.94 1.13 -3.13
CA VAL A 56 -5.42 -0.17 -3.59
C VAL A 56 -6.20 -0.56 -4.86
N ASP A 57 -5.54 -1.21 -5.82
CA ASP A 57 -6.18 -1.72 -7.04
C ASP A 57 -7.06 -2.94 -6.73
N THR A 58 -8.18 -2.73 -6.07
CA THR A 58 -9.13 -3.78 -5.69
C THR A 58 -9.92 -4.35 -6.88
N THR A 59 -9.78 -3.76 -8.08
CA THR A 59 -10.36 -4.31 -9.31
C THR A 59 -9.56 -5.51 -9.80
N HIS A 60 -8.23 -5.44 -9.71
CA HIS A 60 -7.33 -6.51 -10.16
C HIS A 60 -6.77 -7.35 -9.00
N MET A 61 -7.01 -6.95 -7.75
CA MET A 61 -6.47 -7.59 -6.55
C MET A 61 -7.55 -7.88 -5.52
N TYR A 62 -7.44 -9.04 -4.86
CA TYR A 62 -8.31 -9.43 -3.75
C TYR A 62 -7.78 -8.89 -2.43
N ILE A 63 -7.84 -7.57 -2.25
CA ILE A 63 -7.35 -6.86 -1.05
C ILE A 63 -8.47 -5.97 -0.52
N ALA A 64 -8.70 -6.02 0.79
CA ALA A 64 -9.59 -5.10 1.49
C ALA A 64 -8.75 -4.19 2.39
N THR A 65 -9.15 -2.93 2.49
CA THR A 65 -8.60 -1.97 3.45
C THR A 65 -9.61 -1.81 4.59
N ASP A 66 -9.13 -1.88 5.83
CA ASP A 66 -9.92 -1.60 7.03
C ASP A 66 -9.43 -0.29 7.65
N GLU A 67 -10.35 0.59 8.03
CA GLU A 67 -10.03 1.85 8.71
C GLU A 67 -10.25 1.64 10.22
N MET A 68 -9.15 1.60 10.98
CA MET A 68 -9.19 1.48 12.46
C MET A 68 -9.25 2.84 13.14
#